data_AF-A0A432Q0F4-F1
#
_entry.id   AF-A0A432Q0F4-F1
#
_cell.length_a   1.000
_cell.length_b   1.000
_cell.length_c   1.000
_cell.angle_alpha   90.00
_cell.angle_beta   90.00
_cell.angle_gamma   90.00
#
_symmetry.space_group_name_H-M   'P 1'
#
loop_
_entity.id
_entity.type
_entity.pdbx_description
1 polymer ?
#
loop_
_entity_poly.entity_id
_entity_poly.type
_entity_poly.pdbx_seq_one_letter_code
_entity_poly.pdbx_strand_id
1 'polypeptide(L)'
;MISPDIVKEALKKKKVRSEEAFGLEYLRFNDDYKDIPRGTAIFKDFVIWGYPHIGRIFLLETGLKEQFEAPFWVEEKVDGYNTRIFKYGDNYYALSRGGFICPFTTDRLPDLVDLRILDENPDLVICAEVAGPENPYIEESPPYVKEDVKLFVFDFMRKNDQKFLSQEEKMELIERY
;
A
#
# COMPACT_ATOMS: atom_id res chain seq x y z
N MET A 1 11.05 2.32 -14.15
CA MET A 1 10.60 1.10 -14.88
C MET A 1 11.51 -0.05 -14.50
N ILE A 2 10.96 -1.21 -14.11
CA ILE A 2 11.76 -2.38 -13.71
C ILE A 2 12.30 -3.07 -14.98
N SER A 3 13.62 -3.31 -15.04
CA SER A 3 14.22 -3.96 -16.21
C SER A 3 13.77 -5.43 -16.35
N PRO A 4 13.44 -5.91 -17.56
CA PRO A 4 13.09 -7.31 -17.80
C PRO A 4 14.16 -8.30 -17.34
N ASP A 5 15.44 -7.94 -17.44
CA ASP A 5 16.54 -8.80 -16.99
C ASP A 5 16.52 -9.00 -15.48
N ILE A 6 16.17 -7.95 -14.72
CA ILE A 6 16.02 -8.03 -13.27
C ILE A 6 14.89 -8.99 -12.91
N VAL A 7 13.74 -8.89 -13.58
CA VAL A 7 12.60 -9.80 -13.35
C VAL A 7 12.97 -11.24 -13.67
N LYS A 8 13.66 -11.48 -14.80
CA LYS A 8 14.11 -12.82 -15.20
C LYS A 8 15.10 -13.41 -14.18
N GLU A 9 16.02 -12.61 -13.67
CA GLU A 9 16.95 -13.01 -12.61
C GLU A 9 16.20 -13.33 -11.31
N ALA A 10 15.24 -12.49 -10.92
CA ALA A 10 14.43 -12.64 -9.72
C ALA A 10 13.56 -13.91 -9.77
N LEU A 11 12.97 -14.23 -10.93
CA LEU A 11 12.23 -15.48 -11.16
C LEU A 11 13.11 -16.71 -10.94
N LYS A 12 14.33 -16.72 -11.52
CA LYS A 12 15.29 -17.82 -11.31
C LYS A 12 15.67 -17.99 -9.84
N LYS A 13 15.81 -16.87 -9.11
CA LYS A 13 16.13 -16.83 -7.68
C LYS A 13 14.90 -17.02 -6.77
N LYS A 14 13.72 -17.29 -7.33
CA LYS A 14 12.44 -17.47 -6.59
C LYS A 14 12.05 -16.27 -5.72
N LYS A 15 12.49 -15.07 -6.11
CA LYS A 15 12.17 -13.76 -5.49
C LYS A 15 10.92 -13.11 -6.08
N VAL A 16 10.46 -13.63 -7.21
CA VAL A 16 9.21 -13.26 -7.87
C VAL A 16 8.41 -14.52 -8.12
N ARG A 17 7.08 -14.42 -8.00
CA ARG A 17 6.13 -15.48 -8.35
C ARG A 17 5.04 -14.93 -9.25
N SER A 18 4.54 -15.74 -10.17
CA SER A 18 3.28 -15.47 -10.86
C SER A 18 2.12 -15.76 -9.92
N GLU A 19 1.13 -14.88 -9.92
CA GLU A 19 -0.11 -15.01 -9.16
C GLU A 19 -1.28 -14.81 -10.12
N GLU A 20 -2.39 -15.47 -9.81
CA GLU A 20 -3.66 -15.30 -10.50
C GLU A 20 -4.76 -15.12 -9.44
N ALA A 21 -5.48 -14.01 -9.49
CA ALA A 21 -6.59 -13.73 -8.58
C ALA A 21 -7.57 -12.76 -9.25
N PHE A 22 -8.88 -12.96 -9.03
CA PHE A 22 -9.94 -12.12 -9.64
C PHE A 22 -9.88 -12.06 -11.18
N GLY A 23 -9.29 -13.06 -11.84
CA GLY A 23 -9.06 -13.08 -13.28
C GLY A 23 -7.89 -12.20 -13.75
N LEU A 24 -7.07 -11.68 -12.83
CA LEU A 24 -5.86 -10.94 -13.13
C LEU A 24 -4.64 -11.83 -12.94
N GLU A 25 -3.82 -11.93 -13.99
CA GLU A 25 -2.48 -12.48 -13.91
C GLU A 25 -1.47 -11.36 -13.64
N TYR A 26 -0.58 -11.58 -12.66
CA TYR A 26 0.44 -10.59 -12.32
C TYR A 26 1.67 -11.26 -11.70
N LEU A 27 2.81 -10.56 -11.69
CA LEU A 27 4.01 -11.00 -11.01
C LEU A 27 4.14 -10.29 -9.66
N ARG A 28 4.48 -11.04 -8.61
CA ARG A 28 4.59 -10.53 -7.24
C ARG A 28 5.97 -10.79 -6.67
N PHE A 29 6.61 -9.75 -6.17
CA PHE A 29 7.86 -9.86 -5.41
C PHE A 29 7.56 -10.39 -4.01
N ASN A 30 7.97 -11.62 -3.71
CA ASN A 30 7.71 -12.26 -2.41
C ASN A 30 8.73 -11.85 -1.33
N ASP A 31 9.89 -11.33 -1.74
CA ASP A 31 10.99 -10.83 -0.93
C ASP A 31 11.52 -9.52 -1.53
N ASP A 32 12.28 -8.76 -0.72
CA ASP A 32 13.10 -7.65 -1.21
C ASP A 32 14.15 -8.18 -2.19
N TYR A 33 14.36 -7.46 -3.30
CA TYR A 33 15.34 -7.84 -4.30
C TYR A 33 15.97 -6.64 -5.01
N LYS A 34 17.25 -6.40 -4.73
CA LYS A 34 17.95 -5.16 -5.11
C LYS A 34 17.17 -3.97 -4.53
N ASP A 35 16.85 -2.97 -5.34
CA ASP A 35 16.07 -1.79 -4.94
C ASP A 35 14.55 -1.98 -5.10
N ILE A 36 14.08 -3.23 -5.28
CA ILE A 36 12.66 -3.55 -5.43
C ILE A 36 12.12 -4.08 -4.10
N PRO A 37 11.24 -3.32 -3.42
CA PRO A 37 10.66 -3.75 -2.16
C PRO A 37 9.70 -4.93 -2.35
N ARG A 38 9.66 -5.80 -1.35
CA ARG A 38 8.70 -6.88 -1.20
C ARG A 38 7.28 -6.36 -1.36
N GLY A 39 6.44 -7.15 -2.03
CA GLY A 39 5.05 -6.80 -2.29
C GLY A 39 4.86 -5.90 -3.50
N THR A 40 5.92 -5.56 -4.24
CA THR A 40 5.80 -5.01 -5.58
C THR A 40 5.03 -5.97 -6.48
N ALA A 41 4.00 -5.47 -7.16
CA ALA A 41 3.14 -6.22 -8.07
C ALA A 41 3.27 -5.63 -9.48
N ILE A 42 3.65 -6.46 -10.45
CA ILE A 42 3.76 -6.10 -11.86
C ILE A 42 2.55 -6.68 -12.59
N PHE A 43 1.65 -5.80 -13.00
CA PHE A 43 0.56 -6.11 -13.92
C PHE A 43 1.03 -5.88 -15.36
N LYS A 44 0.20 -6.28 -16.33
CA LYS A 44 0.51 -6.08 -17.75
C LYS A 44 0.74 -4.62 -18.11
N ASP A 45 -0.06 -3.72 -17.56
CA ASP A 45 -0.11 -2.31 -17.97
C ASP A 45 0.65 -1.37 -17.03
N PHE A 46 0.92 -1.79 -15.79
CA PHE A 46 1.56 -0.96 -14.77
C PHE A 46 2.17 -1.76 -13.63
N VAL A 47 3.00 -1.09 -12.83
CA VAL A 47 3.59 -1.61 -11.60
C VAL A 47 2.98 -0.89 -10.40
N ILE A 48 2.57 -1.66 -9.39
CA ILE A 48 2.26 -1.16 -8.06
C ILE A 48 3.44 -1.49 -7.15
N TRP A 49 4.24 -0.50 -6.80
CA TRP A 49 5.43 -0.68 -5.96
C TRP A 49 5.05 -1.11 -4.55
N GLY A 50 5.85 -2.02 -3.97
CA GLY A 50 5.76 -2.40 -2.56
C GLY A 50 5.90 -1.17 -1.69
N TYR A 51 5.01 -1.01 -0.70
CA TYR A 51 5.20 0.08 0.26
C TYR A 51 6.52 -0.18 1.01
N PRO A 52 7.41 0.81 1.17
CA PRO A 52 8.75 0.63 1.72
C PRO A 52 8.72 0.28 3.21
N HIS A 53 9.85 -0.17 3.75
CA HIS A 53 9.99 -0.35 5.20
C HIS A 53 10.20 1.00 5.88
N ILE A 54 9.48 1.25 6.98
CA ILE A 54 9.67 2.45 7.81
C ILE A 54 10.63 2.09 8.94
N GLY A 55 11.72 2.87 9.09
CA GLY A 55 12.70 2.69 10.15
C GLY A 55 12.11 2.93 11.54
N ARG A 56 12.65 2.26 12.55
CA ARG A 56 12.26 2.42 13.97
C ARG A 56 13.37 3.09 14.74
N ILE A 57 13.11 4.28 15.28
CA ILE A 57 13.95 4.90 16.29
C ILE A 57 13.59 4.34 17.67
N PHE A 58 14.61 4.13 18.52
CA PHE A 58 14.43 3.57 19.87
C PHE A 58 14.53 4.62 20.97
N LEU A 59 15.17 5.76 20.67
CA LEU A 59 15.29 6.91 21.56
C LEU A 59 14.64 8.10 20.87
N LEU A 60 13.58 8.65 21.46
CA LEU A 60 12.78 9.70 20.83
C LEU A 60 13.60 10.97 20.55
N GLU A 61 14.22 11.55 21.58
CA GLU A 61 14.93 12.82 21.42
C GLU A 61 16.12 12.72 20.45
N THR A 62 16.99 11.74 20.66
CA THR A 62 18.18 11.54 19.81
C THR A 62 17.78 11.11 18.40
N GLY A 63 16.85 10.17 18.28
CA GLY A 63 16.42 9.64 16.98
C GLY A 63 15.74 10.69 16.12
N LEU A 64 14.92 11.59 16.70
CA LEU A 64 14.32 12.69 15.94
C LEU A 64 15.38 13.67 15.43
N LYS A 65 16.36 14.03 16.29
CA LYS A 65 17.45 14.96 15.91
C LYS A 65 18.38 14.38 14.83
N GLU A 66 18.61 13.07 14.85
CA GLU A 66 19.52 12.40 13.92
C GLU A 66 18.88 12.11 12.55
N GLN A 67 17.58 11.82 12.52
CA GLN A 67 16.91 11.37 11.30
C GLN A 67 16.25 12.50 10.48
N PHE A 68 15.97 13.66 11.06
CA PHE A 68 15.23 14.74 10.41
C PHE A 68 16.03 16.05 10.38
N GLU A 69 16.30 16.56 9.17
CA GLU A 69 17.02 17.83 8.94
C GLU A 69 16.07 19.03 8.72
N ALA A 70 14.76 18.77 8.63
CA ALA A 70 13.70 19.75 8.38
C ALA A 70 12.48 19.46 9.28
N PRO A 71 11.53 20.40 9.41
CA PRO A 71 10.25 20.12 10.06
C PRO A 71 9.58 18.88 9.46
N PHE A 72 8.96 18.08 10.32
CA PHE A 72 8.32 16.82 9.94
C PHE A 72 6.89 16.76 10.49
N TRP A 73 6.07 15.96 9.82
CA TRP A 73 4.71 15.67 10.24
C TRP A 73 4.67 14.46 11.16
N VAL A 74 3.72 14.45 12.09
CA VAL A 74 3.50 13.33 13.01
C VAL A 74 2.09 12.82 12.79
N GLU A 75 1.97 11.55 12.43
CA GLU A 75 0.70 10.87 12.20
C GLU A 75 0.55 9.71 13.18
N GLU A 76 -0.69 9.36 13.51
CA GLU A 76 -0.98 8.18 14.30
C GLU A 76 -0.58 6.93 13.52
N LYS A 77 0.25 6.08 14.12
CA LYS A 77 0.47 4.73 13.60
C LYS A 77 -0.67 3.83 14.06
N VAL A 78 -1.75 3.79 13.29
CA VAL A 78 -2.87 2.86 13.48
C VAL A 78 -2.34 1.42 13.46
N ASP A 79 -2.89 0.56 14.32
CA ASP A 79 -2.55 -0.86 14.36
C ASP A 79 -3.62 -1.70 13.66
N GLY A 80 -3.22 -2.29 12.54
CA GLY A 80 -4.07 -3.05 11.64
C GLY A 80 -3.18 -3.70 10.58
N TYR A 81 -3.66 -3.74 9.34
CA TYR A 81 -2.84 -4.20 8.23
C TYR A 81 -2.82 -3.21 7.07
N ASN A 82 -1.63 -3.06 6.50
CA ASN A 82 -1.38 -2.25 5.32
C ASN A 82 -2.12 -2.79 4.09
N THR A 83 -2.78 -1.88 3.37
CA THR A 83 -3.34 -2.10 2.05
C THR A 83 -2.93 -1.05 1.03
N ARG A 84 -2.87 -1.44 -0.26
CA ARG A 84 -2.67 -0.57 -1.41
C ARG A 84 -3.83 -0.73 -2.38
N ILE A 85 -4.60 0.33 -2.59
CA ILE A 85 -5.85 0.29 -3.37
C ILE A 85 -5.65 1.03 -4.68
N PHE A 86 -6.08 0.42 -5.77
CA PHE A 86 -5.88 0.95 -7.11
C PHE A 86 -7.00 0.51 -8.05
N LYS A 87 -7.20 1.28 -9.12
CA LYS A 87 -8.12 0.95 -10.21
C LYS A 87 -7.44 0.14 -11.31
N TYR A 88 -8.10 -0.87 -11.87
CA TYR A 88 -7.68 -1.57 -13.07
C TYR A 88 -8.90 -1.88 -13.95
N GLY A 89 -8.97 -1.22 -15.11
CA GLY A 89 -10.18 -1.23 -15.94
C GLY A 89 -11.28 -0.48 -15.21
N ASP A 90 -12.46 -1.08 -15.13
CA ASP A 90 -13.61 -0.53 -14.41
C ASP A 90 -13.74 -1.08 -12.97
N ASN A 91 -12.73 -1.81 -12.48
CA ASN A 91 -12.74 -2.44 -11.18
C ASN A 91 -11.66 -1.86 -10.25
N TYR A 92 -11.84 -2.06 -8.95
CA TYR A 92 -10.92 -1.62 -7.89
C TYR A 92 -10.42 -2.84 -7.13
N TYR A 93 -9.16 -2.81 -6.72
CA TYR A 93 -8.52 -3.94 -6.05
C TYR A 93 -7.66 -3.44 -4.89
N ALA A 94 -7.58 -4.27 -3.86
CA ALA A 94 -6.77 -4.01 -2.68
C ALA A 94 -5.63 -5.04 -2.58
N LEU A 95 -4.38 -4.58 -2.63
CA LEU A 95 -3.21 -5.42 -2.32
C LEU A 95 -2.95 -5.43 -0.82
N SER A 96 -2.57 -6.58 -0.29
CA SER A 96 -1.89 -6.67 1.00
C SER A 96 -0.46 -6.13 0.92
N ARG A 97 0.17 -5.96 2.09
CA ARG A 97 1.61 -5.69 2.22
C ARG A 97 2.48 -6.63 1.37
N GLY A 98 2.12 -7.91 1.29
CA GLY A 98 2.86 -8.93 0.54
C GLY A 98 2.61 -8.93 -0.97
N GLY A 99 1.73 -8.06 -1.47
CA GLY A 99 1.36 -7.93 -2.88
C GLY A 99 0.28 -8.91 -3.35
N PHE A 100 -0.47 -9.53 -2.43
CA PHE A 100 -1.62 -10.38 -2.81
C PHE A 100 -2.86 -9.50 -3.00
N ILE A 101 -3.66 -9.72 -4.05
CA ILE A 101 -5.01 -9.15 -4.11
C ILE A 101 -5.82 -9.79 -2.97
N CYS A 102 -6.18 -8.99 -1.97
CA CYS A 102 -6.88 -9.43 -0.77
C CYS A 102 -8.38 -9.56 -1.08
N PRO A 103 -8.98 -10.75 -0.98
CA PRO A 103 -10.39 -10.91 -1.29
C PRO A 103 -11.29 -10.12 -0.36
N PHE A 104 -11.02 -10.19 0.96
CA PHE A 104 -11.77 -9.45 1.96
C PHE A 104 -11.70 -7.94 1.74
N THR A 105 -10.50 -7.35 1.67
CA THR A 105 -10.41 -5.90 1.51
C THR A 105 -10.99 -5.44 0.17
N THR A 106 -10.79 -6.21 -0.90
CA THR A 106 -11.32 -5.86 -2.24
C THR A 106 -12.85 -5.84 -2.25
N ASP A 107 -13.49 -6.84 -1.62
CA ASP A 107 -14.95 -6.93 -1.46
C ASP A 107 -15.50 -5.74 -0.65
N ARG A 108 -14.81 -5.36 0.43
CA ARG A 108 -15.23 -4.30 1.35
C ARG A 108 -14.92 -2.88 0.88
N LEU A 109 -14.22 -2.67 -0.24
CA LEU A 109 -13.83 -1.32 -0.70
C LEU A 109 -15.00 -0.33 -0.79
N PRO A 110 -16.19 -0.68 -1.32
CA PRO A 110 -17.30 0.26 -1.43
C PRO A 110 -17.83 0.77 -0.09
N ASP A 111 -17.61 0.02 0.99
CA ASP A 111 -17.99 0.42 2.36
C ASP A 111 -16.92 1.28 3.04
N LEU A 112 -15.67 1.21 2.56
CA LEU A 112 -14.48 1.68 3.30
C LEU A 112 -13.90 2.98 2.77
N VAL A 113 -14.06 3.29 1.49
CA VAL A 113 -13.47 4.50 0.88
C VAL A 113 -14.27 4.93 -0.34
N ASP A 114 -14.38 6.25 -0.55
CA ASP A 114 -14.95 6.79 -1.77
C ASP A 114 -13.99 6.56 -2.95
N LEU A 115 -14.36 5.63 -3.84
CA LEU A 115 -13.54 5.22 -4.98
C LEU A 115 -13.57 6.24 -6.15
N ARG A 116 -14.40 7.30 -6.08
CA ARG A 116 -14.41 8.39 -7.08
C ARG A 116 -13.03 9.03 -7.25
N ILE A 117 -12.23 9.10 -6.17
CA ILE A 117 -10.85 9.57 -6.24
C ILE A 117 -10.03 8.81 -7.29
N LEU A 118 -10.24 7.50 -7.44
CA LEU A 118 -9.54 6.66 -8.41
C LEU A 118 -10.18 6.70 -9.81
N ASP A 119 -11.43 7.14 -9.93
CA ASP A 119 -12.05 7.41 -11.22
C ASP A 119 -11.48 8.67 -11.85
N GLU A 120 -11.33 9.72 -11.04
CA GLU A 120 -10.79 11.01 -11.46
C GLU A 120 -9.25 10.99 -11.54
N ASN A 121 -8.59 10.13 -10.76
CA ASN A 121 -7.14 10.00 -10.69
C ASN A 121 -6.70 8.53 -10.83
N PRO A 122 -6.86 7.90 -12.02
CA PRO A 122 -6.67 6.46 -12.20
C PRO A 122 -5.23 5.97 -12.06
N ASP A 123 -4.25 6.87 -11.99
CA ASP A 123 -2.86 6.55 -11.73
C ASP A 123 -2.50 6.53 -10.24
N LEU A 124 -3.36 7.03 -9.36
CA LEU A 124 -3.15 6.99 -7.91
C LEU A 124 -3.26 5.56 -7.36
N VAL A 125 -2.54 5.36 -6.26
CA VAL A 125 -2.60 4.18 -5.41
C VAL A 125 -2.76 4.67 -3.98
N ILE A 126 -3.91 4.36 -3.37
CA ILE A 126 -4.20 4.73 -1.98
C ILE A 126 -3.46 3.78 -1.05
N CYS A 127 -2.65 4.30 -0.15
CA CYS A 127 -1.99 3.54 0.90
C CYS A 127 -2.72 3.79 2.21
N ALA A 128 -3.26 2.74 2.80
CA ALA A 128 -4.11 2.83 3.97
C ALA A 128 -3.89 1.68 4.93
N GLU A 129 -4.29 1.89 6.17
CA GLU A 129 -4.39 0.85 7.19
C GLU A 129 -5.85 0.42 7.31
N VAL A 130 -6.11 -0.88 7.24
CA VAL A 130 -7.41 -1.44 7.59
C VAL A 130 -7.32 -2.00 9.00
N ALA A 131 -8.21 -1.55 9.89
CA ALA A 131 -8.15 -1.87 11.30
C ALA A 131 -9.56 -1.96 11.91
N GLY A 132 -9.75 -2.90 12.83
CA GLY A 132 -11.03 -3.14 13.48
C GLY A 132 -11.11 -4.53 14.11
N PRO A 133 -12.02 -4.77 15.07
CA PRO A 133 -12.07 -6.01 15.83
C PRO A 133 -12.44 -7.24 15.00
N GLU A 134 -12.99 -7.05 13.79
CA GLU A 134 -13.48 -8.15 12.94
C GLU A 134 -12.67 -8.32 11.65
N ASN A 135 -11.41 -7.87 11.65
CA ASN A 135 -10.52 -8.08 10.52
C ASN A 135 -9.89 -9.50 10.53
N PRO A 136 -9.54 -10.09 9.37
CA PRO A 136 -9.09 -11.48 9.29
C PRO A 136 -7.60 -11.70 9.58
N TYR A 137 -6.82 -10.64 9.89
CA TYR A 137 -5.35 -10.71 9.94
C TYR A 137 -4.75 -10.37 11.30
N ILE A 138 -5.35 -9.44 12.04
CA ILE A 138 -4.82 -8.86 13.28
C ILE A 138 -5.86 -9.00 14.38
N GLU A 139 -5.47 -9.54 15.53
CA GLU A 139 -6.36 -9.72 16.69
C GLU A 139 -6.61 -8.41 17.43
N GLU A 140 -5.58 -7.55 17.51
CA GLU A 140 -5.70 -6.23 18.16
C GLU A 140 -6.51 -5.26 17.30
N SER A 141 -7.12 -4.28 17.96
CA SER A 141 -7.91 -3.26 17.29
C SER A 141 -7.75 -1.91 17.98
N PRO A 142 -7.71 -0.80 17.22
CA PRO A 142 -7.75 0.53 17.81
C PRO A 142 -9.01 0.68 18.65
N PRO A 143 -8.93 1.17 19.90
CA PRO A 143 -10.05 1.14 20.84
C PRO A 143 -11.25 1.99 20.39
N TYR A 144 -11.06 2.87 19.40
CA TYR A 144 -12.10 3.70 18.80
C TYR A 144 -12.85 3.03 17.62
N VAL A 145 -12.40 1.86 17.15
CA VAL A 145 -13.15 1.02 16.20
C VAL A 145 -13.87 -0.06 17.02
N LYS A 146 -15.21 0.03 17.08
CA LYS A 146 -16.02 -0.80 18.01
C LYS A 146 -16.56 -2.08 17.40
N GLU A 147 -16.72 -2.09 16.09
CA GLU A 147 -17.30 -3.17 15.30
C GLU A 147 -16.67 -3.15 13.91
N ASP A 148 -16.73 -4.28 13.21
CA ASP A 148 -16.29 -4.44 11.83
C ASP A 148 -14.83 -3.93 11.59
N VAL A 149 -14.58 -3.26 10.46
CA VAL A 149 -13.31 -2.65 10.08
C VAL A 149 -13.51 -1.24 9.56
N LYS A 150 -12.48 -0.40 9.74
CA LYS A 150 -12.36 0.91 9.13
C LYS A 150 -11.07 1.01 8.35
N LEU A 151 -11.04 1.96 7.42
CA LEU A 151 -9.88 2.27 6.60
C LEU A 151 -9.35 3.67 6.95
N PHE A 152 -8.04 3.76 7.14
CA PHE A 152 -7.33 5.00 7.48
C PHE A 152 -6.25 5.26 6.44
N VAL A 153 -6.49 6.23 5.55
CA VAL A 153 -5.50 6.64 4.54
C VAL A 153 -4.34 7.35 5.23
N PHE A 154 -3.12 6.94 4.89
CA PHE A 154 -1.90 7.59 5.40
C PHE A 154 -0.93 8.00 4.29
N ASP A 155 -1.10 7.52 3.06
CA ASP A 155 -0.26 7.93 1.93
C ASP A 155 -0.96 7.77 0.58
N PHE A 156 -0.42 8.45 -0.42
CA PHE A 156 -0.71 8.19 -1.83
C PHE A 156 0.59 7.93 -2.59
N MET A 157 0.60 6.85 -3.37
CA MET A 157 1.63 6.56 -4.38
C MET A 157 1.04 6.76 -5.78
N ARG A 158 1.89 6.72 -6.81
CA ARG A 158 1.46 6.61 -8.20
C ARG A 158 1.90 5.29 -8.81
N LYS A 159 1.10 4.77 -9.74
CA LYS A 159 1.49 3.64 -10.58
C LYS A 159 2.84 3.92 -11.23
N ASN A 160 3.70 2.92 -11.26
CA ASN A 160 5.06 2.97 -11.81
C ASN A 160 6.07 3.88 -11.07
N ASP A 161 5.69 4.55 -9.98
CA ASP A 161 6.56 5.41 -9.18
C ASP A 161 6.73 4.86 -7.75
N GLN A 162 7.93 5.03 -7.18
CA GLN A 162 8.23 4.71 -5.78
C GLN A 162 8.03 5.90 -4.85
N LYS A 163 7.82 7.11 -5.38
CA LYS A 163 7.63 8.31 -4.58
C LYS A 163 6.21 8.39 -4.02
N PHE A 164 6.10 9.11 -2.91
CA PHE A 164 4.84 9.55 -2.33
C PHE A 164 4.48 10.95 -2.83
N LEU A 165 3.18 11.26 -2.82
CA LEU A 165 2.72 12.65 -2.88
C LEU A 165 3.24 13.41 -1.64
N SER A 166 3.34 14.73 -1.75
CA SER A 166 3.67 15.56 -0.58
C SER A 166 2.55 15.50 0.47
N GLN A 167 2.87 15.89 1.71
CA GLN A 167 1.88 15.93 2.78
C GLN A 167 0.70 16.86 2.44
N GLU A 168 0.98 18.01 1.81
CA GLU A 168 -0.05 18.96 1.40
C GLU A 168 -1.00 18.35 0.36
N GLU A 169 -0.45 17.79 -0.73
CA GLU A 169 -1.24 17.10 -1.76
C GLU A 169 -2.06 15.94 -1.18
N LYS A 170 -1.49 15.18 -0.22
CA LYS A 170 -2.20 14.11 0.49
C LYS A 170 -3.42 14.67 1.24
N MET A 171 -3.24 15.73 2.03
CA MET A 171 -4.32 16.34 2.82
C MET A 171 -5.40 16.96 1.94
N GLU A 172 -5.02 17.61 0.84
CA GLU A 172 -5.99 18.16 -0.12
C GLU A 172 -6.87 17.09 -0.78
N LEU A 173 -6.28 15.93 -1.11
CA LEU A 173 -7.04 14.81 -1.67
C LEU A 173 -7.98 14.19 -0.64
N ILE A 174 -7.53 14.02 0.62
CA ILE A 174 -8.37 13.49 1.69
C ILE A 174 -9.54 14.42 2.03
N GLU A 175 -9.34 15.74 2.01
CA GLU A 175 -10.42 16.69 2.29
C GLU A 175 -11.44 16.77 1.13
N ARG A 176 -11.02 16.48 -0.10
CA ARG A 176 -11.86 16.60 -1.29
C ARG A 176 -12.87 15.47 -1.45
N TYR A 177 -12.52 14.25 -1.04
CA TYR A 177 -13.31 13.03 -1.27
C TYR A 177 -13.70 12.38 0.06
#